data_AF-R9AD46-F1
#
_entry.id   AF-R9AD46-F1
#
_cell.length_a   1.000
_cell.length_b   1.000
_cell.length_c   1.000
_cell.angle_alpha   90.00
_cell.angle_beta   90.00
_cell.angle_gamma   90.00
#
_symmetry.space_group_name_H-M   'P 1'
#
loop_
_entity.id
_entity.type
_entity.pdbx_description
1 polymer ?
#
loop_
_entity_poly.entity_id
_entity_poly.type
_entity_poly.pdbx_seq_one_letter_code
_entity_poly.pdbx_strand_id
1 'polypeptide(L)' 'MASQILPLELIDKCIGSRIWVIMKNEREFVGTLQGFDDFVNMVMEDVTE' A
#
# COMPACT_ATOMS: atom_id res chain seq x y z
N MET A 1 -12.83 22.38 -7.33
CA MET A 1 -12.06 22.21 -6.08
C MET A 1 -11.53 20.80 -6.10
N ALA A 2 -10.21 20.61 -6.22
CA ALA A 2 -9.64 19.26 -6.12
C ALA A 2 -9.86 18.78 -4.68
N SER A 3 -10.68 17.75 -4.50
CA SER A 3 -10.81 17.06 -3.21
C SER A 3 -9.42 16.54 -2.83
N GLN A 4 -8.81 17.13 -1.80
CA GLN A 4 -7.59 16.55 -1.22
C GLN A 4 -7.98 15.19 -0.62
N ILE A 5 -7.55 14.12 -1.28
CA ILE A 5 -7.69 12.77 -0.77
C ILE A 5 -6.66 12.61 0.35
N LEU A 6 -7.10 12.13 1.51
CA LEU A 6 -6.18 11.85 2.61
C LEU A 6 -5.27 10.67 2.23
N PRO A 7 -3.99 10.66 2.64
CA PRO A 7 -3.09 9.55 2.30
C PRO A 7 -3.61 8.17 2.70
N LEU A 8 -4.26 8.06 3.85
CA LEU A 8 -4.85 6.80 4.32
C LEU A 8 -6.04 6.36 3.45
N GLU A 9 -6.85 7.31 2.98
CA GLU A 9 -7.97 7.04 2.07
C GLU A 9 -7.47 6.57 0.69
N LEU A 10 -6.31 7.08 0.25
CA LEU A 10 -5.68 6.60 -0.97
C LEU A 10 -5.21 5.15 -0.83
N ILE A 11 -4.62 4.78 0.31
CA ILE A 11 -4.16 3.41 0.58
C ILE A 11 -5.36 2.46 0.68
N ASP A 12 -6.44 2.89 1.34
CA ASP A 12 -7.69 2.12 1.44
C ASP A 12 -8.27 1.78 0.06
N LYS A 13 -8.27 2.75 -0.87
CA LYS A 13 -8.69 2.54 -2.26
C LYS A 13 -7.81 1.55 -3.04
N CYS A 14 -6.60 1.26 -2.57
CA CYS A 14 -5.69 0.30 -3.18
C CYS A 14 -5.84 -1.13 -2.64
N ILE A 15 -6.69 -1.36 -1.64
CA ILE A 15 -6.97 -2.72 -1.14
C ILE A 15 -7.55 -3.59 -2.28
N GLY A 16 -7.05 -4.81 -2.40
CA GLY A 16 -7.36 -5.74 -3.50
C GLY A 16 -6.60 -5.47 -4.80
N SER A 17 -5.81 -4.40 -4.87
CA SER A 17 -4.98 -4.08 -6.04
C SER A 17 -3.53 -4.51 -5.84
N ARG A 18 -2.85 -4.84 -6.95
CA ARG A 18 -1.41 -5.08 -6.95
C ARG A 18 -0.67 -3.76 -6.80
N ILE A 19 0.11 -3.60 -5.73
CA ILE A 19 0.89 -2.41 -5.41
C ILE A 19 2.39 -2.73 -5.44
N TRP A 20 3.20 -1.68 -5.58
CA TRP A 20 4.65 -1.72 -5.45
C TRP A 20 5.06 -0.84 -4.27
N VAL A 21 5.66 -1.46 -3.26
CA VAL A 21 6.12 -0.82 -2.04
C VAL A 21 7.63 -0.67 -2.11
N ILE A 22 8.11 0.57 -1.97
CA ILE A 22 9.54 0.89 -1.95
C ILE A 22 9.91 1.26 -0.52
N MET A 23 10.80 0.47 0.09
CA MET A 23 11.26 0.66 1.45
C MET A 23 12.51 1.55 1.49
N LYS A 24 12.77 2.19 2.63
CA LYS A 24 13.94 3.08 2.83
C LYS A 24 15.30 2.40 2.68
N ASN A 25 15.34 1.07 2.79
CA ASN A 25 16.55 0.26 2.65
C ASN A 25 16.71 -0.31 1.24
N GLU A 26 16.12 0.33 0.23
CA GLU A 26 16.17 -0.07 -1.19
C GLU A 26 15.56 -1.47 -1.45
N ARG A 27 14.84 -2.02 -0.48
CA ARG A 27 14.03 -3.22 -0.68
C ARG A 27 12.72 -2.83 -1.32
N GLU A 28 12.31 -3.59 -2.30
CA GLU A 28 11.08 -3.39 -3.01
C GLU A 28 10.18 -4.60 -2.79
N PHE A 29 8.87 -4.39 -2.79
CA PHE A 29 7.92 -5.49 -2.70
C PHE A 29 6.79 -5.23 -3.68
N VAL A 30 6.45 -6.24 -4.47
CA VAL A 30 5.29 -6.20 -5.38
C VAL A 30 4.33 -7.30 -4.98
N GLY A 31 3.11 -6.93 -4.62
CA GLY A 31 2.07 -7.87 -4.19
C GLY A 31 0.69 -7.23 -4.14
N THR A 32 -0.33 -8.03 -3.82
CA THR A 32 -1.71 -7.54 -3.67
C THR A 32 -1.93 -7.05 -2.24
N LEU A 33 -2.35 -5.79 -2.06
CA LEU A 33 -2.65 -5.24 -0.74
C LEU A 33 -3.94 -5.84 -0.20
N GLN A 34 -3.90 -6.51 0.95
CA GLN A 34 -5.09 -7.06 1.61
C GLN A 34 -5.63 -6.14 2.71
N GLY A 35 -4.77 -5.31 3.30
CA GLY A 35 -5.17 -4.34 4.31
C GLY A 35 -3.98 -3.63 4.94
N PHE A 36 -4.26 -2.62 5.75
CA PHE A 36 -3.26 -1.86 6.50
C PHE A 36 -3.85 -1.36 7.84
N ASP A 37 -3.00 -0.89 8.74
CA ASP A 37 -3.41 -0.25 10.01
C ASP A 37 -3.07 1.25 10.06
N ASP A 38 -3.41 1.92 11.15
CA ASP A 38 -3.14 3.36 11.35
C ASP A 38 -1.65 3.72 11.32
N PHE A 39 -0.75 2.74 11.49
CA PHE A 39 0.70 2.90 11.40
C PHE A 39 1.26 2.55 10.02
N VAL A 40 0.40 2.23 9.05
CA VAL A 40 0.76 1.85 7.68
C VAL A 40 1.54 0.52 7.64
N ASN A 41 1.35 -0.35 8.62
CA ASN A 41 1.78 -1.75 8.49
C ASN A 41 0.86 -2.42 7.46
N MET A 42 1.42 -2.96 6.39
CA MET A 42 0.66 -3.53 5.27
C MET A 42 0.66 -5.06 5.30
N VAL A 43 -0.51 -5.67 5.09
CA VAL A 43 -0.66 -7.10 4.83
C VAL A 43 -0.81 -7.28 3.32
N MET A 44 0.04 -8.11 2.73
CA MET A 44 0.06 -8.35 1.28
C MET A 44 0.08 -9.84 0.95
N GLU A 45 -0.50 -10.19 -0.20
CA GLU A 45 -0.55 -11.54 -0.77
C GLU A 45 0.25 -11.62 -2.09
N ASP A 46 0.73 -12.82 -2.44
CA ASP A 46 1.51 -13.10 -3.65
C ASP A 46 2.72 -12.16 -3.86
N VAL A 47 3.41 -11.87 -2.75
CA VAL A 47 4.51 -10.89 -2.69
C VAL A 47 5.77 -11.41 -3.37
N THR A 48 6.38 -10.57 -4.20
CA THR A 48 7.74 -10.72 -4.74
C THR A 48 8.62 -9.61 -4.18
N GLU A 49 9.84 -9.93 -3.72
CA GLU A 49 10.87 -8.98 -3.26
C GLU A 49 11.79 -8.53 -4.41
#